data_AF-A0A4P8L7R7-F1
#
_entry.id   AF-A0A4P8L7R7-F1
#
_cell.length_a   1.000
_cell.length_b   1.000
_cell.length_c   1.000
_cell.angle_alpha   90.00
_cell.angle_beta   90.00
_cell.angle_gamma   90.00
#
_symmetry.space_group_name_H-M   'P 1'
#
loop_
_entity.id
_entity.type
_entity.pdbx_description
1 polymer ?
#
loop_
_entity_poly.entity_id
_entity_poly.type
_entity_poly.pdbx_seq_one_letter_code
_entity_poly.pdbx_strand_id
1 'polypeptide(L)'
;METNRPGYLEQLLDLAREYDRKYRELVELAQTAEPRDLFQRIKFQGEMATDRFRNAQRVVLEFLDSPSEGDRDAAIQAVTALCRSFDEMVILHHMLLEQHGRTMM
;
A
#
# COMPACT_ATOMS: atom_id res chain seq x y z
N MET A 1 -28.88 -16.28 -11.86
CA MET A 1 -27.63 -16.28 -12.64
C MET A 1 -26.56 -15.68 -11.74
N GLU A 2 -25.75 -16.52 -11.11
CA GLU A 2 -24.58 -16.04 -10.36
C GLU A 2 -23.57 -15.54 -11.40
N THR A 3 -23.41 -14.22 -11.46
CA THR A 3 -22.36 -13.60 -12.26
C THR A 3 -21.04 -13.97 -11.59
N ASN A 4 -20.40 -15.02 -12.11
CA ASN A 4 -19.10 -15.48 -11.66
C ASN A 4 -18.13 -14.30 -11.76
N ARG A 5 -17.83 -13.65 -10.63
CA ARG A 5 -16.97 -12.46 -10.65
C ARG A 5 -15.58 -12.92 -11.04
N PRO A 6 -14.94 -12.30 -12.05
CA PRO A 6 -13.55 -12.61 -12.34
C PRO A 6 -12.69 -12.46 -11.08
N GLY A 7 -11.81 -13.42 -10.81
CA GLY A 7 -10.99 -13.43 -9.57
C GLY A 7 -10.15 -12.17 -9.36
N TYR A 8 -9.82 -11.42 -10.42
CA TYR A 8 -9.15 -10.13 -10.31
C TYR A 8 -10.03 -9.04 -9.67
N LEU A 9 -11.36 -9.09 -9.85
CA LEU A 9 -12.27 -8.12 -9.21
C LEU A 9 -12.32 -8.35 -7.70
N GLU A 10 -12.27 -9.61 -7.25
CA GLU A 10 -12.22 -9.92 -5.82
C GLU A 10 -10.92 -9.41 -5.20
N GLN A 11 -9.78 -9.62 -5.87
CA GLN A 11 -8.49 -9.07 -5.43
C GLN A 11 -8.51 -7.54 -5.34
N LEU A 12 -9.10 -6.84 -6.32
CA LEU A 12 -9.24 -5.39 -6.29
C LEU A 12 -10.15 -4.91 -5.15
N LEU A 13 -11.24 -5.64 -4.87
CA LEU A 13 -12.12 -5.34 -3.74
C LEU A 13 -11.41 -5.53 -2.40
N ASP A 14 -10.60 -6.57 -2.26
CA ASP A 14 -9.83 -6.82 -1.04
C ASP A 14 -8.76 -5.76 -0.83
N LEU A 15 -8.08 -5.32 -1.90
CA LEU A 15 -7.15 -4.19 -1.85
C LEU A 15 -7.86 -2.90 -1.41
N ALA A 16 -9.02 -2.59 -1.98
CA ALA A 16 -9.79 -1.40 -1.61
C ALA A 16 -10.24 -1.42 -0.14
N ARG A 17 -10.66 -2.59 0.37
CA ARG A 17 -11.00 -2.77 1.80
C ARG A 17 -9.80 -2.61 2.70
N GLU A 18 -8.64 -3.13 2.27
CA GLU A 18 -7.39 -2.99 3.00
C GLU A 18 -6.93 -1.53 3.06
N TYR A 19 -7.05 -0.79 1.96
CA TYR A 19 -6.80 0.65 1.89
C TYR A 19 -7.63 1.40 2.94
N ASP A 20 -8.96 1.23 2.93
CA ASP A 20 -9.87 1.93 3.83
C ASP A 20 -9.59 1.60 5.30
N ARG A 21 -9.30 0.34 5.60
CA ARG A 21 -8.89 -0.08 6.96
C ARG A 21 -7.61 0.61 7.40
N LYS A 22 -6.53 0.54 6.59
CA LYS A 22 -5.23 1.17 6.93
C LYS A 22 -5.35 2.68 7.09
N TYR A 23 -6.16 3.32 6.25
CA TYR A 23 -6.42 4.74 6.35
C TYR A 23 -7.04 5.10 7.70
N ARG A 24 -8.09 4.38 8.14
CA ARG A 24 -8.73 4.63 9.44
C ARG A 24 -7.79 4.40 10.61
N GLU A 25 -7.02 3.32 10.60
CA GLU A 25 -6.02 3.02 11.63
C GLU A 25 -4.98 4.16 11.76
N LEU A 26 -4.54 4.73 10.63
CA LEU A 26 -3.59 5.84 10.62
C LEU A 26 -4.22 7.16 11.08
N VAL A 27 -5.49 7.42 10.74
CA VAL A 27 -6.23 8.58 11.24
C VAL A 27 -6.38 8.51 12.76
N GLU A 28 -6.76 7.35 13.31
CA GLU A 28 -6.88 7.13 14.76
C GLU A 28 -5.53 7.31 15.47
N LEU A 29 -4.46 6.78 14.88
CA LEU A 29 -3.11 6.96 15.41
C LEU A 29 -2.71 8.44 15.43
N ALA A 30 -3.01 9.18 14.37
CA ALA A 30 -2.65 10.59 14.25
C ALA A 30 -3.45 11.52 15.17
N GLN A 31 -4.61 11.08 15.68
CA GLN A 31 -5.38 11.83 16.68
C GLN A 31 -4.80 11.71 18.09
N THR A 32 -4.03 10.65 18.36
CA THR A 32 -3.56 10.30 19.71
C THR A 32 -2.05 10.41 19.89
N ALA A 33 -1.28 10.45 18.81
CA ALA A 33 0.17 10.54 18.85
C ALA A 33 0.68 11.99 18.97
N GLU A 34 1.78 12.16 19.71
CA GLU A 34 2.55 13.40 19.71
C GLU A 34 3.11 13.69 18.29
N PRO A 35 3.08 14.94 17.81
CA PRO A 35 3.43 15.28 16.42
C PRO A 35 4.81 14.78 15.98
N ARG A 36 5.80 14.85 16.88
CA ARG A 36 7.17 14.39 16.60
C ARG A 36 7.23 12.87 16.41
N ASP A 37 6.53 12.12 17.25
CA ASP A 37 6.50 10.67 17.19
C ASP A 37 5.71 10.19 15.97
N LEU A 38 4.62 10.89 15.64
CA LEU A 38 3.84 10.66 14.43
C LEU A 38 4.69 10.85 13.17
N PHE A 39 5.46 11.94 13.09
CA PHE A 39 6.33 12.20 11.95
C PHE A 39 7.39 11.10 11.76
N GLN A 40 8.05 10.66 12.83
CA GLN A 40 9.04 9.58 12.74
C GLN A 40 8.41 8.26 12.31
N ARG A 41 7.21 7.94 12.81
CA ARG A 41 6.45 6.74 12.41
C ARG A 41 6.07 6.78 10.94
N ILE A 42 5.52 7.90 10.46
CA ILE A 42 5.15 8.08 9.06
C ILE A 42 6.37 7.93 8.16
N LYS A 43 7.51 8.55 8.53
CA LYS A 43 8.76 8.44 7.78
C LYS A 43 9.21 6.97 7.67
N PHE A 44 9.29 6.26 8.80
CA PHE A 44 9.69 4.86 8.84
C PHE A 44 8.76 3.97 8.01
N GLN A 45 7.45 4.18 8.11
CA GLN A 45 6.48 3.43 7.30
C GLN A 45 6.64 3.74 5.81
N GLY A 46 6.95 4.99 5.45
CA GLY A 46 7.22 5.39 4.06
C GLY A 46 8.46 4.71 3.48
N GLU A 47 9.54 4.62 4.26
CA GLU A 47 10.75 3.87 3.89
C GLU A 47 10.42 2.39 3.67
N MET A 48 9.73 1.76 4.62
CA MET A 48 9.31 0.35 4.51
C MET A 48 8.35 0.06 3.34
N ALA A 49 7.45 0.99 3.03
CA ALA A 49 6.55 0.87 1.88
C ALA A 49 7.33 0.99 0.57
N THR A 50 8.31 1.90 0.52
CA THR A 50 9.20 2.07 -0.64
C THR A 50 10.03 0.82 -0.90
N ASP A 51 10.62 0.22 0.14
CA ASP A 51 11.42 -1.00 0.00
C ASP A 51 10.59 -2.18 -0.51
N ARG A 52 9.40 -2.38 0.05
CA ARG A 52 8.46 -3.41 -0.42
C ARG A 52 8.04 -3.18 -1.86
N PHE A 53 7.77 -1.92 -2.23
CA PHE A 53 7.45 -1.55 -3.61
C PHE A 53 8.60 -1.90 -4.56
N ARG A 54 9.84 -1.49 -4.24
CA ARG A 54 11.02 -1.78 -5.09
C ARG A 54 11.28 -3.28 -5.24
N ASN A 55 11.14 -4.04 -4.16
CA ASN A 55 11.28 -5.49 -4.21
C ASN A 55 10.21 -6.14 -5.09
N ALA A 56 8.95 -5.70 -4.96
CA ALA A 56 7.87 -6.19 -5.80
C ALA A 56 8.06 -5.81 -7.28
N GLN A 57 8.55 -4.60 -7.56
CA GLN A 57 8.90 -4.17 -8.93
C GLN A 57 9.95 -5.10 -9.53
N ARG A 58 10.99 -5.44 -8.77
CA ARG A 58 12.04 -6.36 -9.21
C ARG A 58 11.45 -7.72 -9.62
N VAL A 59 10.61 -8.31 -8.79
CA VAL A 59 9.99 -9.62 -9.07
C VAL A 59 9.10 -9.56 -10.32
N VAL A 60 8.32 -8.49 -10.50
CA VAL A 60 7.50 -8.31 -11.71
C VAL A 60 8.38 -8.16 -12.96
N LEU A 61 9.46 -7.38 -12.89
CA LEU A 61 10.38 -7.21 -14.01
C LEU A 61 11.11 -8.52 -14.38
N GLU A 62 11.55 -9.29 -13.38
CA GLU A 62 12.16 -10.61 -13.58
C GLU A 62 11.18 -11.58 -14.28
N PHE A 63 9.91 -11.59 -13.86
CA PHE A 63 8.87 -12.38 -14.52
C PHE A 63 8.62 -11.93 -15.98
N LEU A 64 8.63 -10.62 -16.24
CA LEU A 64 8.42 -10.09 -17.60
C LEU A 64 9.59 -10.39 -18.53
N ASP A 65 10.81 -10.47 -18.01
CA ASP A 65 12.02 -10.77 -18.78
C ASP A 65 12.09 -12.27 -19.17
N SER A 66 11.68 -13.16 -18.26
CA SER A 66 11.68 -14.61 -18.49
C SER A 66 10.46 -15.30 -17.87
N PRO A 67 9.28 -15.22 -18.51
CA PRO A 67 8.06 -15.78 -17.93
C PRO A 67 8.09 -17.31 -17.93
N SER A 68 7.98 -17.90 -16.74
CA SER A 68 7.74 -19.34 -16.55
C SER A 68 6.37 -19.57 -15.90
N GLU A 69 5.72 -20.71 -16.19
CA GLU A 69 4.40 -21.03 -15.59
C GLU A 69 4.46 -21.13 -14.06
N GLY A 70 5.60 -21.53 -13.49
CA GLY A 70 5.82 -21.60 -12.04
C GLY A 70 5.92 -20.23 -11.36
N ASP A 71 6.25 -19.19 -12.12
CA ASP A 71 6.46 -17.83 -11.60
C ASP A 71 5.22 -16.94 -11.66
N ARG A 72 4.11 -17.44 -12.25
CA ARG A 72 2.88 -16.66 -12.41
C ARG A 72 2.26 -16.26 -11.07
N ASP A 73 2.24 -17.17 -10.10
CA ASP A 73 1.68 -16.88 -8.77
C ASP A 73 2.57 -15.88 -8.02
N ALA A 74 3.89 -15.99 -8.14
CA ALA A 74 4.84 -15.04 -7.59
C ALA A 74 4.66 -13.64 -8.22
N ALA A 75 4.43 -13.57 -9.52
CA ALA A 75 4.13 -12.31 -10.21
C ALA A 75 2.82 -11.68 -9.75
N ILE A 76 1.75 -12.47 -9.55
CA ILE A 76 0.48 -11.97 -9.00
C ILE A 76 0.65 -11.44 -7.57
N GLN A 77 1.39 -12.16 -6.73
CA GLN A 77 1.70 -11.71 -5.37
C GLN A 77 2.53 -10.42 -5.37
N ALA A 78 3.49 -10.31 -6.29
CA ALA A 78 4.30 -9.11 -6.46
C ALA A 78 3.45 -7.92 -6.95
N VAL A 79 2.56 -8.10 -7.91
CA VAL A 79 1.61 -7.06 -8.33
C VAL A 79 0.70 -6.63 -7.17
N THR A 80 0.22 -7.59 -6.39
CA THR A 80 -0.57 -7.28 -5.18
C THR A 80 0.23 -6.45 -4.18
N ALA A 81 1.50 -6.80 -3.96
CA ALA A 81 2.40 -6.05 -3.10
C ALA A 81 2.68 -4.64 -3.64
N LEU A 82 2.80 -4.47 -4.97
CA LEU A 82 2.92 -3.15 -5.60
C LEU A 82 1.71 -2.27 -5.30
N CYS A 83 0.50 -2.79 -5.49
CA CYS A 83 -0.73 -2.06 -5.19
C CYS A 83 -0.78 -1.65 -3.73
N ARG A 84 -0.52 -2.59 -2.80
CA ARG A 84 -0.52 -2.32 -1.35
C ARG A 84 0.51 -1.25 -0.95
N SER A 85 1.73 -1.34 -1.48
CA SER A 85 2.77 -0.38 -1.14
C SER A 85 2.50 0.99 -1.74
N PHE A 86 1.91 1.07 -2.94
CA PHE A 86 1.45 2.31 -3.53
C PHE A 86 0.36 2.97 -2.66
N ASP A 87 -0.65 2.19 -2.29
CA ASP A 87 -1.74 2.63 -1.42
C ASP A 87 -1.22 3.17 -0.08
N GLU A 88 -0.29 2.45 0.56
CA GLU A 88 0.35 2.90 1.79
C GLU A 88 1.11 4.23 1.59
N MET A 89 1.88 4.37 0.52
CA MET A 89 2.58 5.62 0.21
C MET A 89 1.60 6.80 0.00
N VAL A 90 0.47 6.56 -0.66
CA VAL A 90 -0.59 7.57 -0.85
C VAL A 90 -1.22 7.97 0.48
N ILE A 91 -1.58 6.99 1.33
CA ILE A 91 -2.15 7.26 2.65
C ILE A 91 -1.16 8.09 3.49
N LEU A 92 0.10 7.68 3.57
CA LEU A 92 1.12 8.40 4.32
C LEU A 92 1.33 9.83 3.80
N HIS A 93 1.27 10.02 2.49
CA HIS A 93 1.33 11.34 1.88
C HIS A 93 0.16 12.23 2.31
N HIS A 94 -1.08 11.71 2.26
CA HIS A 94 -2.26 12.44 2.75
C HIS A 94 -2.11 12.81 4.22
N MET A 95 -1.63 11.89 5.06
CA MET A 95 -1.39 12.16 6.48
C MET A 95 -0.38 13.29 6.70
N LEU A 96 0.71 13.33 5.92
CA LEU A 96 1.67 14.43 5.99
C LEU A 96 1.03 15.77 5.61
N LEU A 97 0.22 15.80 4.55
CA LEU A 97 -0.47 17.02 4.12
C LEU A 97 -1.44 17.54 5.19
N GLU A 98 -2.24 16.65 5.79
CA GLU A 98 -3.16 17.02 6.87
C GLU A 98 -2.44 17.58 8.09
N GLN A 99 -1.31 16.98 8.50
CA GLN A 99 -0.53 17.46 9.64
C GLN A 99 0.13 18.82 9.38
N HIS A 100 0.65 19.05 8.17
CA HIS A 100 1.16 20.37 7.79
C HIS A 100 0.06 21.43 7.79
N GLY A 101 -1.15 21.09 7.33
CA GLY A 101 -2.30 21.97 7.39
C GLY A 101 -2.71 22.34 8.83
N ARG A 102 -2.62 21.39 9.77
CA ARG A 102 -2.94 21.62 11.19
C ARG A 102 -1.88 22.44 11.94
N THR A 103 -0.61 22.36 11.56
CA THR A 103 0.48 23.10 12.22
C THR A 103 0.52 24.59 11.80
N MET A 104 -0.14 24.96 10.70
CA MET A 104 -0.23 26.33 10.20
C MET A 104 -1.49 27.11 10.67
N MET A 105 -2.40 26.47 11.42
CA MET A 105 -3.55 27.10 12.07
C MET A 105 -3.27 27.32 13.56
#